data_AF-A0A9Q3E8K6-F1
#
_entry.id   AF-A0A9Q3E8K6-F1
#
_cell.length_a   1.000
_cell.length_b   1.000
_cell.length_c   1.000
_cell.angle_alpha   90.00
_cell.angle_beta   90.00
_cell.angle_gamma   90.00
#
_symmetry.space_group_name_H-M   'P 1'
#
loop_
_entity.id
_entity.type
_entity.pdbx_description
1 polymer ?
#
loop_
_entity_poly.entity_id
_entity_poly.type
_entity_poly.pdbx_seq_one_letter_code
_entity_poly.pdbx_strand_id
1 'polypeptide(L)'
;MEPDFEEGDQVLVSTLNFNNLKGPKKVKESFSGPFTIIELIGKKEVEFKLTEEFSRKHPVFPMGLVKPYFQTEEDKFPFRKKDPTPPEIVEVKDSPGPVKKIIRARKIRLNGRDQRQYLVRFKTQTADKGKWLAEDEIPDGNLNLRRLKALRRTEKSHK
;
A
#
# COMPACT_ATOMS: atom_id res chain seq x y z
N MET A 1 -16.60 -33.07 -6.97
CA MET A 1 -16.14 -33.31 -8.35
C MET A 1 -14.99 -32.36 -8.55
N GLU A 2 -13.76 -32.86 -8.45
CA GLU A 2 -12.60 -32.05 -8.83
C GLU A 2 -12.70 -31.84 -10.34
N PRO A 3 -12.57 -30.60 -10.85
CA PRO A 3 -12.53 -30.37 -12.29
C PRO A 3 -11.31 -31.06 -12.87
N ASP A 4 -11.52 -31.83 -13.95
CA ASP A 4 -10.43 -32.33 -14.77
C ASP A 4 -9.84 -31.13 -15.53
N PHE A 5 -8.54 -30.88 -15.33
CA PHE A 5 -7.80 -29.81 -16.00
C PHE A 5 -6.86 -30.43 -17.03
N GLU A 6 -6.66 -29.75 -18.15
CA GLU A 6 -5.71 -30.15 -19.20
C GLU A 6 -4.61 -29.10 -19.39
N GLU A 7 -3.51 -29.52 -20.02
CA GLU A 7 -2.45 -28.60 -20.40
C GLU A 7 -2.98 -27.55 -21.39
N GLY A 8 -2.68 -26.27 -21.14
CA GLY A 8 -3.19 -25.15 -21.93
C GLY A 8 -4.47 -24.50 -21.40
N ASP A 9 -5.17 -25.10 -20.43
CA ASP A 9 -6.35 -24.48 -19.83
C ASP A 9 -6.01 -23.18 -19.11
N GLN A 10 -6.95 -22.23 -19.16
CA GLN A 10 -6.88 -21.02 -18.35
C GLN A 10 -7.53 -21.24 -16.99
N VAL A 11 -6.83 -20.86 -15.94
CA VAL A 11 -7.28 -21.03 -14.56
C VAL A 11 -6.99 -19.81 -13.70
N LEU A 12 -7.66 -19.76 -12.56
CA LEU A 12 -7.46 -18.81 -11.50
C LEU A 12 -6.83 -19.51 -10.28
N VAL A 13 -5.82 -18.89 -9.69
CA VAL A 13 -5.08 -19.41 -8.51
C VAL A 13 -5.48 -18.64 -7.26
N SER A 14 -5.78 -19.37 -6.18
CA SER A 14 -6.18 -18.78 -4.90
C SER A 14 -5.08 -17.94 -4.26
N THR A 15 -5.44 -16.74 -3.80
CA THR A 15 -4.52 -15.80 -3.14
C THR A 15 -4.41 -15.99 -1.62
N LEU A 16 -4.96 -17.09 -1.09
CA LEU A 16 -4.97 -17.37 0.35
C LEU A 16 -3.55 -17.37 0.96
N ASN A 17 -2.59 -17.96 0.25
CA ASN A 17 -1.20 -18.11 0.68
C ASN A 17 -0.27 -17.02 0.12
N PHE A 18 -0.84 -15.96 -0.46
CA PHE A 18 -0.06 -14.90 -1.09
C PHE A 18 0.18 -13.79 -0.07
N ASN A 19 1.36 -13.81 0.56
CA ASN A 19 1.74 -12.84 1.59
C ASN A 19 2.18 -11.47 1.04
N ASN A 20 2.42 -11.34 -0.27
CA ASN A 20 3.01 -10.15 -0.89
C ASN A 20 2.01 -9.39 -1.79
N LEU A 21 0.72 -9.72 -1.73
CA LEU A 21 -0.29 -8.96 -2.46
C LEU A 21 -0.53 -7.63 -1.73
N LYS A 22 -0.54 -6.54 -2.50
CA LYS A 22 -0.80 -5.20 -1.98
C LYS A 22 -2.26 -5.09 -1.51
N GLY A 23 -2.48 -4.31 -0.45
CA GLY A 23 -3.81 -3.95 0.04
C GLY A 23 -4.32 -4.77 1.23
N PRO A 24 -5.41 -4.32 1.87
CA PRO A 24 -5.99 -4.97 3.05
C PRO A 24 -6.66 -6.30 2.69
N LYS A 25 -6.56 -7.29 3.60
CA LYS A 25 -7.10 -8.66 3.44
C LYS A 25 -8.59 -8.73 3.07
N LYS A 26 -9.37 -7.70 3.40
CA LYS A 26 -10.82 -7.63 3.09
C LYS A 26 -11.13 -7.17 1.66
N VAL A 27 -10.20 -6.47 1.01
CA VAL A 27 -10.39 -5.85 -0.31
C VAL A 27 -9.60 -6.59 -1.40
N LYS A 28 -8.62 -7.41 -1.01
CA LYS A 28 -7.87 -8.23 -1.97
C LYS A 28 -8.78 -9.25 -2.66
N GLU A 29 -8.51 -9.48 -3.93
CA GLU A 29 -9.17 -10.54 -4.69
C GLU A 29 -8.78 -11.91 -4.11
N SER A 30 -9.77 -12.80 -3.98
CA SER A 30 -9.59 -14.16 -3.47
C SER A 30 -8.85 -15.08 -4.45
N PHE A 31 -8.83 -14.72 -5.72
CA PHE A 31 -8.21 -15.46 -6.81
C PHE A 31 -7.46 -14.48 -7.72
N SER A 32 -6.37 -14.95 -8.32
CA SER A 32 -5.52 -14.21 -9.26
C SER A 32 -5.39 -14.98 -10.57
N GLY A 33 -5.21 -14.27 -11.68
CA GLY A 33 -5.13 -14.86 -13.02
C GLY A 33 -5.96 -14.07 -14.03
N PRO A 34 -6.12 -14.56 -15.28
CA PRO A 34 -5.93 -15.95 -15.71
C PRO A 34 -4.47 -16.37 -15.90
N PHE A 35 -4.15 -17.60 -15.49
CA PHE A 35 -2.88 -18.26 -15.76
C PHE A 35 -3.09 -19.50 -16.63
N THR A 36 -2.11 -19.82 -17.47
CA THR A 36 -2.16 -20.99 -18.35
C THR A 36 -1.46 -22.17 -17.69
N ILE A 37 -2.09 -23.34 -17.70
CA ILE A 37 -1.47 -24.61 -17.28
C ILE A 37 -0.38 -24.98 -18.26
N ILE A 38 0.84 -25.22 -17.74
CA ILE A 38 1.96 -25.73 -18.53
C ILE A 38 1.96 -27.26 -18.47
N GLU A 39 1.88 -27.83 -17.27
CA GLU A 39 2.02 -29.27 -17.04
C GLU A 39 1.22 -29.69 -15.81
N LEU A 40 0.70 -30.92 -15.83
CA LEU A 40 0.06 -31.57 -14.69
C LEU A 40 1.08 -32.41 -13.93
N ILE A 41 1.45 -31.97 -12.73
CA ILE A 41 2.39 -32.69 -11.87
C ILE A 41 1.62 -33.73 -11.04
N GLY A 42 1.49 -34.92 -11.64
CA GLY A 42 0.76 -36.04 -11.05
C GLY A 42 -0.74 -35.74 -10.92
N LYS A 43 -1.35 -36.12 -9.79
CA LYS A 43 -2.81 -35.99 -9.55
C LYS A 43 -3.20 -34.86 -8.61
N LYS A 44 -2.24 -34.08 -8.12
CA LYS A 44 -2.48 -33.14 -7.00
C LYS A 44 -1.96 -31.75 -7.27
N GLU A 45 -1.00 -31.60 -8.17
CA GLU A 45 -0.28 -30.36 -8.39
C GLU A 45 -0.26 -30.02 -9.88
N VAL A 46 -0.23 -28.73 -10.15
CA VAL A 46 -0.25 -28.20 -11.51
C VAL A 46 0.74 -27.07 -11.59
N GLU A 47 1.50 -27.04 -12.68
CA GLU A 47 2.43 -25.96 -12.99
C GLU A 47 1.79 -24.95 -13.92
N PHE A 48 1.93 -23.66 -13.62
CA PHE A 48 1.38 -22.57 -14.43
C PHE A 48 2.44 -21.62 -14.94
N LYS A 49 2.12 -21.00 -16.07
CA LYS A 49 2.84 -19.85 -16.59
C LYS A 49 2.45 -18.59 -15.81
N LEU A 50 3.22 -18.28 -14.77
CA LEU A 50 3.04 -17.05 -13.99
C LEU A 50 3.49 -15.82 -14.80
N THR A 51 2.76 -14.72 -14.68
CA THR A 51 3.17 -13.41 -15.21
C THR A 51 4.33 -12.83 -14.41
N GLU A 52 5.03 -11.83 -14.97
CA GLU A 52 6.26 -11.25 -14.39
C GLU A 52 6.09 -10.76 -12.95
N GLU A 53 4.91 -10.22 -12.62
CA GLU A 53 4.53 -9.80 -11.26
C GLU A 53 4.60 -10.94 -10.23
N PHE A 54 4.36 -12.17 -10.67
CA PHE A 54 4.34 -13.37 -9.85
C PHE A 54 5.58 -14.27 -10.05
N SER A 55 6.57 -13.84 -10.84
CA SER A 55 7.80 -14.58 -11.13
C SER A 55 8.59 -15.06 -9.89
N ARG A 56 8.43 -14.36 -8.75
CA ARG A 56 9.05 -14.72 -7.46
C ARG A 56 8.29 -15.80 -6.69
N LYS A 57 7.11 -16.22 -7.16
CA LYS A 57 6.31 -17.30 -6.56
C LYS A 57 6.67 -18.63 -7.21
N HIS A 58 6.52 -19.71 -6.47
CA HIS A 58 6.64 -21.05 -7.05
C HIS A 58 5.54 -21.23 -8.10
N PRO A 59 5.86 -21.71 -9.31
CA PRO A 59 4.89 -21.87 -10.40
C PRO A 59 3.97 -23.07 -10.21
N VAL A 60 4.25 -23.95 -9.23
CA VAL A 60 3.48 -25.14 -8.93
C VAL A 60 2.51 -24.88 -7.78
N PHE A 61 1.21 -25.17 -7.99
CA PHE A 61 0.20 -25.10 -6.93
C PHE A 61 -0.64 -26.38 -6.85
N PRO A 62 -1.18 -26.71 -5.66
CA PRO A 62 -2.15 -27.78 -5.49
C PRO A 62 -3.45 -27.51 -6.28
N MET A 63 -4.01 -28.54 -6.92
CA MET A 63 -5.28 -28.47 -7.67
C MET A 63 -6.43 -27.90 -6.84
N GLY A 64 -6.47 -28.18 -5.53
CA GLY A 64 -7.50 -27.65 -4.63
C GLY A 64 -7.49 -26.12 -4.44
N LEU A 65 -6.42 -25.43 -4.89
CA LEU A 65 -6.31 -23.97 -4.88
C LEU A 65 -6.56 -23.34 -6.26
N VAL A 66 -6.97 -24.14 -7.24
CA VAL A 66 -7.13 -23.76 -8.65
C VAL A 66 -8.61 -23.81 -9.02
N LYS A 67 -9.05 -22.87 -9.87
CA LYS A 67 -10.39 -22.86 -10.44
C LYS A 67 -10.35 -22.63 -11.95
N PRO A 68 -11.25 -23.24 -12.73
CA PRO A 68 -11.36 -22.95 -14.15
C PRO A 68 -11.69 -21.47 -14.37
N TYR A 69 -11.04 -20.85 -15.34
CA TYR A 69 -11.35 -19.50 -15.77
C TYR A 69 -12.40 -19.55 -16.88
N PHE A 70 -13.53 -18.89 -16.66
CA PHE A 70 -14.56 -18.72 -17.69
C PHE A 70 -14.50 -17.29 -18.21
N GLN A 71 -14.11 -17.14 -19.48
CA GLN A 71 -14.17 -15.85 -20.14
C GLN A 71 -15.63 -15.41 -20.23
N THR A 72 -15.90 -14.16 -19.87
CA THR A 72 -17.25 -13.61 -20.03
C THR A 72 -17.52 -13.39 -21.51
N GLU A 73 -18.53 -14.07 -22.05
CA GLU A 73 -19.01 -13.83 -23.40
C GLU A 73 -19.71 -12.47 -23.46
N GLU A 74 -19.09 -11.52 -24.16
CA GLU A 74 -19.59 -10.13 -24.27
C GLU A 74 -20.95 -10.07 -24.98
N ASP A 75 -21.21 -11.02 -25.90
CA ASP A 75 -22.46 -11.10 -26.67
C ASP A 75 -23.66 -11.55 -25.82
N LYS A 76 -23.42 -12.42 -24.83
CA LYS A 76 -24.46 -12.86 -23.88
C LYS A 76 -24.79 -11.80 -22.82
N PHE A 77 -23.85 -10.89 -22.52
CA PHE A 77 -23.99 -9.89 -21.47
C PHE A 77 -23.54 -8.49 -21.90
N PRO A 78 -24.23 -7.86 -22.88
CA PRO A 78 -23.78 -6.61 -23.50
C PRO A 78 -23.73 -5.41 -22.53
N PHE A 79 -24.47 -5.46 -21.42
CA PHE A 79 -24.49 -4.38 -20.41
C PHE A 79 -23.49 -4.58 -19.28
N ARG A 80 -22.75 -5.70 -19.26
CA ARG A 80 -21.74 -5.96 -18.22
C ARG A 80 -20.44 -5.23 -18.58
N LYS A 81 -20.27 -4.02 -18.07
CA LYS A 81 -19.01 -3.30 -18.17
C LYS A 81 -17.96 -4.03 -17.31
N LYS A 82 -16.79 -4.33 -17.88
CA LYS A 82 -15.62 -4.71 -17.06
C LYS A 82 -15.34 -3.51 -16.16
N ASP A 83 -15.50 -3.69 -14.84
CA ASP A 83 -15.13 -2.63 -13.91
C ASP A 83 -13.65 -2.29 -14.14
N PRO A 84 -13.31 -1.02 -14.34
CA PRO A 84 -11.92 -0.64 -14.49
C PRO A 84 -11.16 -1.09 -13.24
N THR A 85 -10.03 -1.78 -13.43
CA THR A 85 -9.15 -2.17 -12.33
C THR A 85 -8.95 -0.95 -11.43
N PRO A 86 -9.27 -1.05 -10.12
CA PRO A 86 -9.12 0.08 -9.22
C PRO A 86 -7.70 0.63 -9.33
N PRO A 87 -7.52 1.96 -9.42
CA PRO A 87 -6.19 2.53 -9.49
C PRO A 87 -5.40 2.04 -8.28
N GLU A 88 -4.17 1.60 -8.54
CA GLU A 88 -3.27 1.17 -7.47
C GLU A 88 -3.17 2.31 -6.44
N ILE A 89 -3.50 2.01 -5.18
CA ILE A 89 -3.37 2.99 -4.10
C ILE A 89 -1.88 3.18 -3.88
N VAL A 90 -1.28 4.11 -4.61
CA VAL A 90 0.07 4.57 -4.33
C VAL A 90 0.00 5.20 -2.94
N GLU A 91 0.72 4.64 -1.97
CA GLU A 91 0.99 5.35 -0.73
C GLU A 91 1.74 6.62 -1.12
N VAL A 92 0.99 7.71 -1.31
CA VAL A 92 1.56 9.03 -1.47
C VAL A 92 2.34 9.24 -0.18
N LYS A 93 3.67 9.16 -0.24
CA LYS A 93 4.53 9.66 0.82
C LYS A 93 4.05 11.07 1.06
N ASP A 94 3.33 11.23 2.16
CA ASP A 94 2.59 12.39 2.60
C ASP A 94 3.60 13.50 2.89
N SER A 95 4.22 14.00 1.82
CA SER A 95 5.40 14.85 1.87
C SER A 95 4.92 16.12 2.53
N PRO A 96 5.40 16.45 3.74
CA PRO A 96 4.84 17.54 4.50
C PRO A 96 4.99 18.81 3.66
N GLY A 97 3.87 19.47 3.38
CA GLY A 97 3.84 20.68 2.57
C GLY A 97 4.65 21.82 3.22
N PRO A 98 4.71 23.01 2.61
CA PRO A 98 5.48 24.12 3.16
C PRO A 98 4.96 24.52 4.55
N VAL A 99 5.89 24.67 5.50
CA VAL A 99 5.60 25.04 6.88
C VAL A 99 5.06 26.48 6.95
N LYS A 100 3.94 26.67 7.64
CA LYS A 100 3.38 27.99 7.96
C LYS A 100 3.98 28.53 9.26
N LYS A 101 3.91 27.75 10.34
CA LYS A 101 4.43 28.14 11.67
C LYS A 101 4.63 26.92 12.57
N ILE A 102 5.63 27.01 13.46
CA ILE A 102 5.80 26.10 14.60
C ILE A 102 5.18 26.76 15.84
N ILE A 103 4.22 26.06 16.47
CA ILE A 103 3.38 26.64 17.53
C ILE A 103 3.89 26.21 18.91
N ARG A 104 4.21 24.92 19.06
CA ARG A 104 4.61 24.33 20.34
C ARG A 104 5.81 23.43 20.17
N ALA A 105 6.50 23.18 21.28
CA ALA A 105 7.54 22.19 21.37
C ALA A 105 7.26 21.31 22.60
N ARG A 106 7.49 20.01 22.48
CA ARG A 106 7.40 19.05 23.58
C ARG A 106 8.62 18.13 23.58
N LYS A 107 8.91 17.55 24.73
CA LYS A 107 9.93 16.50 24.89
C LYS A 107 9.19 15.22 25.26
N ILE A 108 9.36 14.17 24.47
CA ILE A 108 8.76 12.86 24.71
C ILE A 108 9.86 11.80 24.81
N ARG A 109 9.57 10.68 25.47
CA ARG A 109 10.47 9.53 25.49
C ARG A 109 9.96 8.50 24.49
N LEU A 110 10.73 8.25 23.42
CA LEU A 110 10.41 7.29 22.36
C LEU A 110 11.56 6.28 22.28
N ASN A 111 11.25 4.98 22.31
CA ASN A 111 12.24 3.89 22.27
C ASN A 111 13.37 4.07 23.31
N GLY A 112 13.01 4.49 24.52
CA GLY A 112 13.95 4.72 25.63
C GLY A 112 14.78 6.01 25.53
N ARG A 113 14.72 6.74 24.41
CA ARG A 113 15.47 7.98 24.16
C ARG A 113 14.57 9.21 24.27
N ASP A 114 15.14 10.31 24.73
CA ASP A 114 14.47 11.59 24.78
C ASP A 114 14.48 12.27 23.42
N GLN A 115 13.30 12.53 22.85
CA GLN A 115 13.13 13.17 21.55
C GLN A 115 12.33 14.46 21.69
N ARG A 116 12.82 15.55 21.07
CA ARG A 116 12.08 16.79 20.94
C ARG A 116 11.19 16.74 19.71
N GLN A 117 9.94 17.15 19.88
CA GLN A 117 8.98 17.28 18.80
C GLN A 117 8.39 18.69 18.77
N TYR A 118 8.02 19.12 17.57
CA TYR A 118 7.48 20.43 17.29
C TYR A 118 6.09 20.30 16.68
N LEU A 119 5.13 21.09 17.17
CA LEU A 119 3.80 21.15 16.58
C LEU A 119 3.86 22.08 15.38
N VAL A 120 3.89 21.48 14.19
CA VAL A 120 4.04 22.16 12.91
C VAL A 120 2.68 22.34 12.26
N ARG A 121 2.40 23.57 11.84
CA ARG A 121 1.24 23.91 11.02
C ARG A 121 1.69 24.18 9.60
N PHE A 122 1.03 23.55 8.64
CA PHE A 122 1.32 23.68 7.21
C PHE A 122 0.49 24.78 6.56
N LYS A 123 0.97 25.36 5.44
CA LYS A 123 0.24 26.41 4.72
C LYS A 123 -1.05 25.89 4.07
N THR A 124 -1.03 24.64 3.62
CA THR A 124 -2.13 23.98 2.90
C THR A 124 -3.18 23.36 3.83
N GLN A 125 -3.02 23.45 5.16
CA GLN A 125 -3.87 22.76 6.13
C GLN A 125 -4.51 23.72 7.16
N THR A 126 -5.73 23.38 7.58
CA THR A 126 -6.48 24.07 8.64
C THR A 126 -5.74 23.98 9.99
N ALA A 127 -6.07 24.88 10.93
CA ALA A 127 -5.41 24.97 12.24
C ALA A 127 -5.38 23.66 13.02
N ASP A 128 -6.44 22.87 12.90
CA ASP A 128 -6.66 21.67 13.69
C ASP A 128 -5.84 20.47 13.21
N LYS A 129 -5.26 20.56 12.01
CA LYS A 129 -4.47 19.49 11.39
C LYS A 129 -2.96 19.60 11.65
N GLY A 130 -2.55 20.31 12.72
CA GLY A 130 -1.14 20.42 13.09
C GLY A 130 -0.54 19.04 13.41
N LYS A 131 0.64 18.73 12.84
CA LYS A 131 1.36 17.48 13.09
C LYS A 131 2.53 17.70 14.06
N TRP A 132 2.76 16.76 14.97
CA TRP A 132 3.96 16.73 15.81
C TRP A 132 5.10 16.05 15.04
N LEU A 133 6.14 16.81 14.71
CA LEU A 133 7.28 16.32 13.92
C LEU A 133 8.60 16.41 14.68
N ALA A 134 9.50 15.48 14.41
CA ALA A 134 10.90 15.55 14.84
C ALA A 134 11.64 16.65 14.08
N GLU A 135 12.79 17.12 14.59
CA GLU A 135 13.59 18.16 13.92
C GLU A 135 13.94 17.79 12.46
N ASP A 136 14.26 16.52 12.22
CA ASP A 136 14.66 15.99 10.91
C ASP A 136 13.49 15.83 9.92
N GLU A 137 12.25 15.81 10.41
CA GLU A 137 11.04 15.62 9.60
C GLU A 137 10.39 16.95 9.17
N ILE A 138 10.90 18.08 9.68
CA ILE A 138 10.35 19.41 9.40
C ILE A 138 10.96 19.92 8.08
N PRO A 139 10.14 20.26 7.07
CA PRO A 139 10.62 20.96 5.88
C PRO A 139 11.29 22.27 6.26
N ASP A 140 12.51 22.50 5.75
CA ASP A 140 13.34 23.65 6.11
C ASP A 140 13.50 23.84 7.63
N GLY A 141 13.61 22.72 8.37
CA GLY A 141 13.63 22.69 9.84
C GLY A 141 14.61 23.70 10.46
N ASN A 142 15.82 23.81 9.91
CA ASN A 142 16.83 24.78 10.36
C ASN A 142 16.34 26.23 10.33
N LEU A 143 15.70 26.65 9.24
CA LEU A 143 15.17 28.02 9.10
C LEU A 143 14.01 28.27 10.06
N ASN A 144 13.08 27.31 10.12
CA ASN A 144 11.87 27.43 10.93
C ASN A 144 12.16 27.40 12.44
N LEU A 145 13.11 26.56 12.88
CA LEU A 145 13.53 26.48 14.27
C LEU A 145 14.37 27.69 14.69
N ARG A 146 15.19 28.26 13.80
CA ARG A 146 15.88 29.53 14.06
C ARG A 146 14.90 30.67 14.29
N ARG A 147 13.87 30.80 13.44
CA ARG A 147 12.79 31.79 13.61
C ARG A 147 12.05 31.62 14.94
N LEU A 148 11.71 30.38 15.30
CA LEU A 148 11.08 30.08 16.58
C LEU A 148 11.95 30.50 17.77
N LYS A 149 13.25 30.20 17.73
CA LYS A 149 14.21 30.56 18.79
C LYS A 149 14.34 32.09 18.93
N ALA A 150 14.35 32.83 17.80
CA ALA A 150 14.38 34.29 17.81
C ALA A 150 13.13 34.89 18.47
N LEU A 151 11.94 34.42 18.08
CA LEU A 151 10.66 34.88 18.66
C LEU A 151 10.58 34.64 20.18
N ARG A 152 11.06 33.48 20.66
CA ARG A 152 11.07 33.18 22.10
C ARG A 152 12.06 34.02 22.89
N ARG A 153 13.10 34.56 22.25
CA ARG A 153 14.05 35.48 22.91
C ARG A 153 13.42 36.86 23.09
N THR A 154 12.71 37.36 22.07
CA THR A 154 12.03 38.66 22.14
C THR A 154 10.88 38.66 23.14
N GLU A 155 10.10 37.58 23.23
CA GLU A 155 9.02 37.44 24.23
C GLU A 155 9.54 37.40 25.68
N LYS A 156 10.75 36.89 25.90
CA LYS A 156 11.39 36.86 27.22
C LYS A 156 12.01 38.19 27.65
N SER A 157 12.30 39.09 26.71
CA SER A 157 12.93 40.38 27.00
C SER A 157 11.94 41.48 27.37
N HIS A 158 10.64 41.25 27.16
CA HIS A 158 9.55 42.19 27.48
C HIS A 158 8.77 41.80 28.75
N LYS A 159 9.33 40.93 29.58
CA LYS A 159 8.78 40.54 30.88
C LYS A 159 9.87 40.71 31.93
#